data_AF-A0A537N356-F1
#
_entry.id   AF-A0A537N356-F1
#
_cell.length_a   1.000
_cell.length_b   1.000
_cell.length_c   1.000
_cell.angle_alpha   90.00
_cell.angle_beta   90.00
_cell.angle_gamma   90.00
#
_symmetry.space_group_name_H-M   'P 1'
#
loop_
_entity.id
_entity.type
_entity.pdbx_description
1 polymer ?
#
loop_
_entity_poly.entity_id
_entity_poly.type
_entity_poly.pdbx_seq_one_letter_code
_entity_poly.pdbx_strand_id
1 'polypeptide(L)'
;ASPTSIKRIAFGISIATTSVAGALLIIIQPVEPSVGREYIGRVFAICVLGGLGSLPGTVIGAMLLGILESFTATFYGPSWAPAVSFGVLLLTLAFRPAGLLGR
;
A
#
# COMPACT_ATOMS: atom_id res chain seq x y z
N ALA A 1 -1.43 -27.43 -12.98
CA ALA A 1 -2.49 -26.42 -13.15
C ALA A 1 -2.14 -25.51 -14.33
N SER A 2 -3.11 -25.12 -15.17
CA SER A 2 -2.84 -24.21 -16.28
C SER A 2 -2.49 -22.81 -15.74
N PRO A 3 -1.41 -22.17 -16.22
CA PRO A 3 -0.99 -20.84 -15.74
C PRO A 3 -2.04 -19.74 -16.01
N THR A 4 -2.96 -19.96 -16.96
CA THR A 4 -4.08 -19.06 -17.25
C THR A 4 -5.16 -19.08 -16.17
N SER A 5 -5.47 -20.24 -15.58
CA SER A 5 -6.46 -20.32 -14.49
C SER A 5 -5.97 -19.65 -13.21
N ILE A 6 -4.69 -19.79 -12.89
CA ILE A 6 -4.10 -19.14 -11.70
C ILE A 6 -4.18 -17.62 -11.82
N LYS A 7 -3.82 -17.05 -12.99
CA LYS A 7 -3.90 -15.61 -13.23
C LYS A 7 -5.32 -15.06 -13.11
N ARG A 8 -6.32 -15.81 -13.61
CA ARG A 8 -7.73 -15.42 -13.51
C ARG A 8 -8.22 -15.37 -12.06
N ILE A 9 -7.86 -16.37 -11.25
CA ILE A 9 -8.23 -16.42 -9.83
C ILE A 9 -7.53 -15.29 -9.06
N ALA A 10 -6.23 -15.10 -9.27
CA ALA A 10 -5.48 -14.03 -8.61
C ALA A 10 -6.05 -12.63 -8.93
N PHE A 11 -6.40 -12.40 -10.20
CA PHE A 11 -7.03 -11.14 -10.63
C PHE A 11 -8.45 -10.97 -10.07
N GLY A 12 -9.22 -12.06 -9.97
CA GLY A 12 -10.54 -12.01 -9.34
C GLY A 12 -10.46 -11.62 -7.86
N ILE A 13 -9.50 -12.19 -7.12
CA ILE A 13 -9.29 -11.89 -5.70
C ILE A 13 -8.83 -10.44 -5.50
N SER A 14 -7.94 -9.92 -6.35
CA SER A 14 -7.47 -8.53 -6.22
C SER A 14 -8.59 -7.52 -6.47
N ILE A 15 -9.44 -7.73 -7.48
CA ILE A 15 -10.61 -6.86 -7.72
C ILE A 15 -11.59 -6.95 -6.56
N ALA A 16 -11.90 -8.14 -6.07
CA ALA A 16 -12.85 -8.32 -4.97
C ALA A 16 -12.39 -7.57 -3.71
N THR A 17 -11.12 -7.71 -3.34
CA THR A 17 -10.55 -7.02 -2.16
C THR A 17 -10.41 -5.51 -2.37
N THR A 18 -10.01 -5.06 -3.56
CA THR A 18 -9.90 -3.62 -3.89
C THR A 18 -11.25 -2.92 -3.84
N SER A 19 -12.31 -3.56 -4.36
CA SER A 19 -13.66 -3.00 -4.33
C SER A 19 -14.19 -2.84 -2.90
N VAL A 20 -13.95 -3.83 -2.03
CA VAL A 20 -14.34 -3.75 -0.62
C VAL A 20 -13.57 -2.64 0.10
N ALA A 21 -12.25 -2.55 -0.11
CA ALA A 21 -11.43 -1.48 0.46
C ALA A 21 -11.88 -0.08 -0.02
N GLY A 22 -12.15 0.07 -1.32
CA GLY A 22 -12.65 1.32 -1.90
C GLY A 22 -14.00 1.76 -1.34
N ALA A 23 -14.94 0.82 -1.17
CA ALA A 23 -16.24 1.10 -0.57
C ALA A 23 -16.12 1.60 0.88
N LEU A 24 -15.18 1.03 1.65
CA LEU A 24 -14.91 1.47 3.02
C LEU A 24 -14.26 2.86 3.07
N LEU A 25 -13.36 3.18 2.12
CA LEU A 25 -12.70 4.49 2.08
C LEU A 25 -13.68 5.65 1.82
N ILE A 26 -14.73 5.44 1.03
CA ILE A 26 -15.75 6.46 0.72
C ILE A 26 -16.48 6.95 1.99
N ILE A 27 -16.59 6.10 3.00
CA ILE A 27 -17.24 6.45 4.27
C ILE A 27 -16.34 7.38 5.12
N ILE A 28 -15.02 7.25 4.98
CA ILE A 28 -14.04 7.95 5.82
C ILE A 28 -13.67 9.31 5.20
N GLN A 29 -13.51 9.37 3.88
CA GLN A 29 -13.06 10.57 3.17
C GLN A 29 -13.89 10.82 1.91
N PRO A 30 -14.28 12.08 1.63
CA PRO A 30 -14.98 12.43 0.40
C PRO A 30 -14.09 12.20 -0.82
N VAL A 31 -14.71 11.80 -1.93
CA VAL A 31 -14.01 11.51 -3.19
C VAL A 31 -13.73 12.82 -3.93
N GLU A 32 -12.46 13.19 -4.02
CA GLU A 32 -11.99 14.30 -4.84
C GLU A 32 -11.14 13.78 -6.02
N PRO A 33 -11.20 14.38 -7.22
CA PRO A 33 -10.41 13.95 -8.37
C PRO A 33 -8.89 13.96 -8.14
N SER A 34 -8.41 14.69 -7.14
CA SER A 34 -7.00 14.77 -6.75
C SER A 34 -6.49 13.51 -6.02
N VAL A 35 -7.40 12.74 -5.40
CA VAL A 35 -7.12 11.65 -4.45
C VAL A 35 -6.25 10.55 -5.07
N GLY A 36 -6.48 10.20 -6.34
CA GLY A 36 -5.72 9.14 -7.01
C GLY A 36 -4.21 9.38 -7.03
N ARG A 37 -3.76 10.64 -7.13
CA ARG A 37 -2.33 10.97 -7.19
C ARG A 37 -1.61 10.63 -5.88
N GLU A 38 -2.26 10.87 -4.76
CA GLU A 38 -1.68 10.61 -3.44
C GLU A 38 -1.65 9.11 -3.14
N TYR A 39 -2.74 8.40 -3.45
CA TYR A 39 -2.81 6.95 -3.25
C TYR A 39 -1.81 6.18 -4.12
N ILE A 40 -1.56 6.60 -5.36
CA ILE A 40 -0.53 5.98 -6.22
C ILE A 40 0.84 6.00 -5.54
N GLY A 41 1.22 7.14 -4.95
CA GLY A 41 2.48 7.27 -4.21
C GLY A 41 2.57 6.35 -2.99
N ARG A 42 1.48 6.26 -2.21
CA ARG A 42 1.41 5.38 -1.04
C ARG A 42 1.46 3.90 -1.43
N VAL A 43 0.72 3.49 -2.46
CA VAL A 43 0.76 2.11 -2.96
C VAL A 43 2.17 1.75 -3.45
N PHE A 44 2.85 2.69 -4.13
CA PHE A 44 4.24 2.48 -4.52
C PHE A 44 5.17 2.31 -3.31
N ALA A 45 5.03 3.15 -2.28
CA ALA A 45 5.77 3.00 -1.02
C ALA A 45 5.58 1.62 -0.38
N ILE A 46 4.33 1.15 -0.30
CA ILE A 46 3.97 -0.16 0.25
C ILE A 46 4.62 -1.30 -0.55
N CYS A 47 4.52 -1.26 -1.88
CA CYS A 47 5.08 -2.29 -2.77
C CYS A 47 6.61 -2.34 -2.71
N VAL A 48 7.28 -1.18 -2.60
CA VAL A 48 8.74 -1.11 -2.45
C VAL A 48 9.19 -1.57 -1.07
N LEU A 49 8.50 -1.14 -0.01
CA LEU A 49 8.76 -1.59 1.36
C LEU A 49 8.63 -3.11 1.48
N GLY A 50 7.58 -3.70 0.90
CA GLY A 50 7.34 -5.14 0.94
C GLY A 50 8.16 -5.99 -0.04
N GLY A 51 8.59 -5.39 -1.16
CA GLY A 51 9.31 -6.03 -2.26
C GLY A 51 8.40 -6.45 -3.42
N LEU A 52 8.70 -5.97 -4.64
CA LEU A 52 7.87 -6.14 -5.86
C LEU A 52 7.61 -7.59 -6.26
N GLY A 53 8.47 -8.53 -5.86
CA GLY A 53 8.36 -9.95 -6.18
C GLY A 53 7.69 -10.80 -5.09
N SER A 54 7.39 -10.23 -3.92
CA SER A 54 6.93 -10.96 -2.74
C SER A 54 5.54 -10.52 -2.28
N LEU A 55 4.54 -11.37 -2.51
CA LEU A 55 3.19 -11.18 -1.98
C LEU A 55 3.16 -11.08 -0.44
N PRO A 56 3.76 -12.01 0.34
CA PRO A 56 3.72 -11.91 1.80
C PRO A 56 4.49 -10.69 2.32
N GLY A 57 5.60 -10.30 1.67
CA GLY A 57 6.33 -9.08 2.01
C GLY A 57 5.49 -7.83 1.80
N THR A 58 4.75 -7.76 0.68
CA THR A 58 3.84 -6.65 0.37
C THR A 58 2.70 -6.54 1.38
N VAL A 59 2.12 -7.66 1.83
CA VAL A 59 1.05 -7.64 2.84
C VAL A 59 1.56 -7.12 4.18
N ILE A 60 2.74 -7.59 4.64
CA ILE A 60 3.35 -7.10 5.88
C ILE A 60 3.72 -5.61 5.76
N GLY A 61 4.28 -5.21 4.62
CA GLY A 61 4.61 -3.81 4.34
C GLY A 61 3.37 -2.91 4.34
N ALA A 62 2.27 -3.35 3.73
CA ALA A 62 1.00 -2.63 3.71
C ALA A 62 0.44 -2.46 5.13
N MET A 63 0.52 -3.51 5.95
CA MET A 63 0.03 -3.47 7.32
C MET A 63 0.86 -2.54 8.20
N LEU A 64 2.19 -2.62 8.12
CA LEU A 64 3.10 -1.73 8.86
C LEU A 64 2.89 -0.26 8.49
N LEU A 65 2.87 0.03 7.18
CA LEU A 65 2.76 1.40 6.69
C LEU A 65 1.37 1.98 6.96
N GLY A 66 0.30 1.18 6.83
CA GLY A 66 -1.06 1.60 7.19
C GLY A 66 -1.24 1.87 8.69
N ILE A 67 -0.62 1.07 9.56
CA ILE A 67 -0.57 1.36 11.01
C ILE A 67 0.18 2.67 11.25
N LEU A 68 1.37 2.82 10.65
CA LEU A 68 2.20 4.02 10.83
C LEU A 68 1.48 5.29 10.36
N GLU A 69 0.78 5.24 9.22
CA GLU A 69 -0.07 6.34 8.73
C GLU A 69 -1.22 6.63 9.70
N SER A 70 -1.90 5.61 10.21
CA SER A 70 -3.03 5.79 11.14
C SER A 70 -2.58 6.45 12.45
N PHE A 71 -1.44 6.03 12.99
CA PHE A 71 -0.83 6.67 14.17
C PHE A 71 -0.43 8.12 13.85
N THR A 72 0.25 8.36 12.73
CA THR A 72 0.68 9.70 12.35
C THR A 72 -0.51 10.64 12.14
N ALA A 73 -1.56 10.18 11.48
CA ALA A 73 -2.79 10.93 11.25
C ALA A 73 -3.48 11.31 12.57
N THR A 74 -3.40 10.45 13.59
CA THR A 74 -3.97 10.71 14.91
C THR A 74 -3.15 11.70 15.74
N PHE A 75 -1.82 11.61 15.71
CA PHE A 75 -0.94 12.44 16.55
C PHE A 75 -0.56 13.80 15.93
N TYR A 76 -0.30 13.85 14.62
CA TYR A 76 0.22 15.02 13.92
C TYR A 76 -0.77 15.60 12.88
N GLY A 77 -1.87 14.90 12.64
CA GLY A 77 -2.93 15.28 11.71
C GLY A 77 -2.80 14.59 10.34
N PRO A 78 -3.91 14.54 9.57
CA PRO A 78 -3.99 13.76 8.32
C PRO A 78 -3.00 14.20 7.23
N SER A 79 -2.59 15.46 7.24
CA SER A 79 -1.64 16.03 6.26
C SER A 79 -0.24 15.43 6.34
N TRP A 80 0.13 14.84 7.48
CA TRP A 80 1.45 14.22 7.68
C TRP A 80 1.51 12.75 7.23
N ALA A 81 0.37 12.10 7.01
CA ALA A 81 0.32 10.71 6.53
C ALA A 81 1.12 10.48 5.23
N PRO A 82 0.94 11.26 4.15
CA PRO A 82 1.75 11.07 2.94
C PRO A 82 3.24 11.32 3.17
N ALA A 83 3.61 12.28 4.02
CA ALA A 83 5.01 12.57 4.34
C ALA A 83 5.70 11.38 5.01
N VAL A 84 5.00 10.69 5.91
CA VAL A 84 5.51 9.46 6.55
C VAL A 84 5.63 8.33 5.55
N SER A 85 4.63 8.11 4.69
CA SER A 85 4.66 7.08 3.66
C SER A 85 5.85 7.25 2.70
N PHE A 86 6.07 8.46 2.19
CA PHE A 86 7.22 8.75 1.34
C PHE A 86 8.54 8.73 2.11
N GLY A 87 8.55 9.18 3.37
CA GLY A 87 9.72 9.10 4.24
C GLY A 87 10.18 7.65 4.45
N VAL A 88 9.25 6.74 4.74
CA VAL A 88 9.52 5.31 4.88
C VAL A 88 10.01 4.70 3.56
N LEU A 89 9.46 5.13 2.43
CA LEU A 89 9.97 4.74 1.11
C LEU A 89 11.43 5.17 0.93
N LEU A 90 11.77 6.43 1.22
CA LEU A 90 13.15 6.91 1.08
C LEU A 90 14.09 6.17 2.02
N LEU A 91 13.66 5.92 3.26
CA LEU A 91 14.43 5.19 4.25
C LEU A 91 14.66 3.74 3.83
N THR A 92 13.65 3.09 3.26
CA THR A 92 13.79 1.71 2.74
C THR A 92 14.69 1.64 1.53
N LEU A 93 14.62 2.59 0.59
CA LEU A 93 15.60 2.68 -0.49
C LEU A 93 17.03 2.91 0.03
N ALA A 94 17.20 3.75 1.05
CA ALA A 94 18.51 4.09 1.59
C ALA A 94 19.19 2.91 2.31
N PHE A 95 18.43 2.17 3.12
CA PHE A 95 19.00 1.11 3.96
C PHE A 95 18.83 -0.31 3.37
N ARG A 96 17.79 -0.55 2.57
CA ARG A 96 17.50 -1.90 2.04
C ARG A 96 16.63 -1.87 0.76
N PRO A 97 17.22 -1.57 -0.42
CA PRO A 97 16.48 -1.38 -1.68
C PRO A 97 15.75 -2.64 -2.19
N ALA A 98 16.01 -3.81 -1.61
CA ALA A 98 15.32 -5.07 -1.90
C ALA A 98 14.03 -5.30 -1.09
N GLY A 99 13.65 -4.38 -0.19
CA GLY A 99 12.46 -4.50 0.67
C GLY A 99 12.62 -5.44 1.88
N LEU A 100 11.54 -5.58 2.66
CA LEU A 100 11.49 -6.30 3.94
C LEU A 100 11.84 -7.80 3.85
N LEU A 101 11.44 -8.46 2.76
CA LEU A 101 11.60 -9.91 2.59
C LEU A 101 12.73 -10.34 1.65
N GLY A 102 13.53 -9.39 1.13
CA GLY A 102 14.83 -9.62 0.49
C GLY A 102 14.98 -10.89 -0.36
N ARG A 103 14.24 -10.96 -1.48
CA ARG A 103 14.60 -11.74 -2.68
C ARG A 103 14.21 -10.97 -3.92
#